data_AF-A0AA87M2V2-F1
#
_entry.id   AF-A0AA87M2V2-F1
#
_cell.length_a   1.000
_cell.length_b   1.000
_cell.length_c   1.000
_cell.angle_alpha   90.00
_cell.angle_beta   90.00
_cell.angle_gamma   90.00
#
_symmetry.space_group_name_H-M   'P 1'
#
loop_
_entity.id
_entity.type
_entity.pdbx_description
1 polymer ?
#
loop_
_entity_poly.entity_id
_entity_poly.type
_entity_poly.pdbx_seq_one_letter_code
_entity_poly.pdbx_strand_id
1 'polypeptide(L)' 'MSKPTISYKNYRFPPQIIAHAAWLYFRFPLSPRLVEEMLLERGIVVSYETIRRWGRKFDLAYAKQLRRKKP' A
#
# COMPACT_ATOMS: atom_id res chain seq x y z
N MET A 1 6.40 10.93 21.00
CA MET A 1 5.48 10.63 19.87
C MET A 1 6.08 9.51 19.01
N SER A 2 5.72 8.25 19.28
CA SER A 2 6.13 7.10 18.48
C SER A 2 5.51 7.18 17.09
N LYS A 3 6.33 7.32 16.04
CA LYS A 3 5.87 7.10 14.66
C LYS A 3 5.23 5.71 14.61
N PRO A 4 4.05 5.50 14.01
CA PRO A 4 3.57 4.16 13.76
C PRO A 4 4.59 3.48 12.84
N THR A 5 5.46 2.66 13.40
CA THR A 5 6.46 1.93 12.63
C THR A 5 5.71 0.85 11.88
N ILE A 6 5.49 1.06 10.59
CA ILE A 6 4.89 0.06 9.71
C ILE A 6 5.86 -1.13 9.68
N SER A 7 5.53 -2.19 10.41
CA SER A 7 6.32 -3.41 10.42
C SER A 7 5.93 -4.27 9.23
N TYR A 8 6.87 -4.45 8.30
CA TYR A 8 6.75 -5.32 7.14
C TYR A 8 7.33 -6.73 7.40
N LYS A 9 7.52 -7.13 8.66
CA LYS A 9 7.96 -8.50 8.99
C LYS A 9 6.88 -9.51 8.58
N ASN A 10 7.32 -10.63 7.98
CA ASN A 10 6.51 -11.79 7.55
C ASN A 10 5.62 -11.58 6.31
N TYR A 11 5.85 -10.56 5.49
CA TYR A 11 5.19 -10.47 4.19
C TYR A 11 6.02 -11.16 3.11
N ARG A 12 5.32 -11.85 2.19
CA ARG A 12 5.92 -12.46 0.99
C ARG A 12 6.53 -11.43 0.03
N PHE A 13 6.08 -10.18 0.12
CA PHE A 13 6.49 -9.10 -0.78
C PHE A 13 7.45 -8.13 -0.07
N PRO A 14 8.44 -7.58 -0.80
CA PRO A 14 9.31 -6.53 -0.27
C PRO A 14 8.49 -5.33 0.24
N PRO A 15 8.96 -4.63 1.29
CA PRO A 15 8.28 -3.46 1.84
C PRO A 15 8.07 -2.35 0.81
N GLN A 16 8.95 -2.21 -0.19
CA GLN A 16 8.78 -1.21 -1.25
C GLN A 16 7.52 -1.49 -2.10
N ILE A 17 7.22 -2.75 -2.39
CA ILE A 17 6.04 -3.15 -3.19
C ILE A 17 4.76 -2.87 -2.41
N ILE A 18 4.75 -3.24 -1.12
CA ILE A 18 3.62 -3.03 -0.23
C ILE A 18 3.33 -1.52 -0.08
N ALA A 19 4.39 -0.73 0.12
CA ALA A 19 4.30 0.73 0.20
C ALA A 19 3.82 1.35 -1.11
N HIS A 20 4.29 0.85 -2.27
CA HIS A 20 3.86 1.33 -3.58
C HIS A 20 2.39 1.03 -3.85
N ALA A 21 1.94 -0.20 -3.58
CA ALA A 21 0.55 -0.61 -3.71
C ALA A 21 -0.38 0.21 -2.79
N ALA A 22 0.01 0.38 -1.53
CA ALA A 22 -0.73 1.21 -0.58
C ALA A 22 -0.76 2.69 -1.02
N TRP A 23 0.35 3.21 -1.54
CA TRP A 23 0.41 4.58 -2.06
C TRP A 23 -0.52 4.78 -3.25
N LEU A 24 -0.52 3.87 -4.24
CA LEU A 24 -1.43 3.94 -5.38
C LEU A 24 -2.91 3.90 -4.92
N TYR A 25 -3.21 3.00 -3.99
CA TYR A 25 -4.55 2.84 -3.42
C TYR A 25 -5.05 4.10 -2.67
N PHE A 26 -4.18 4.79 -1.92
CA PHE A 26 -4.56 5.98 -1.15
C PHE A 26 -4.46 7.30 -1.92
N ARG A 27 -3.56 7.38 -2.91
CA ARG A 27 -3.26 8.62 -3.63
C ARG A 27 -4.25 8.89 -4.76
N PHE A 28 -4.77 7.83 -5.37
CA PHE A 28 -5.64 7.87 -6.53
C PHE A 28 -6.95 7.13 -6.23
N PRO A 29 -8.09 7.51 -6.85
CA PRO A 29 -9.36 6.80 -6.73
C PRO A 29 -9.36 5.51 -7.57
N LEU A 30 -8.32 4.67 -7.43
CA LEU A 30 -8.19 3.44 -8.19
C LEU A 30 -8.91 2.29 -7.49
N SER A 31 -9.56 1.45 -8.29
CA SER A 31 -10.04 0.16 -7.79
C SER A 31 -8.84 -0.75 -7.46
N PRO A 32 -8.92 -1.60 -6.42
CA PRO A 32 -7.84 -2.52 -6.07
C PRO A 32 -7.47 -3.50 -7.19
N ARG A 33 -8.42 -3.81 -8.10
CA ARG A 33 -8.14 -4.59 -9.33
C ARG A 33 -7.22 -3.85 -10.29
N LEU A 34 -7.41 -2.55 -10.47
CA LEU A 34 -6.53 -1.75 -11.34
C LEU A 34 -5.11 -1.69 -10.75
N VAL A 35 -4.99 -1.58 -9.43
CA VAL A 35 -3.68 -1.64 -8.75
C VAL A 35 -3.02 -3.01 -8.92
N GLU A 36 -3.80 -4.10 -8.89
CA GLU A 36 -3.33 -5.45 -9.21
C GLU A 36 -2.82 -5.54 -10.66
N GLU A 37 -3.55 -5.01 -11.64
CA GLU A 37 -3.11 -4.97 -13.04
C GLU A 37 -1.82 -4.16 -13.22
N MET A 38 -1.72 -2.98 -12.60
CA MET A 38 -0.49 -2.15 -12.66
C MET A 38 0.73 -2.84 -12.04
N LEU A 39 0.52 -3.66 -11.00
CA LEU A 39 1.59 -4.47 -10.41
C LEU A 39 1.92 -5.66 -11.31
N LEU A 40 0.91 -6.26 -11.94
CA LEU A 40 1.08 -7.38 -12.87
C LEU A 40 1.88 -6.96 -14.11
N GLU A 41 1.63 -5.77 -14.67
CA GLU A 41 2.43 -5.19 -15.76
C GLU A 41 3.91 -5.03 -15.40
N ARG A 42 4.21 -4.88 -14.10
CA ARG A 42 5.59 -4.82 -13.57
C ARG A 42 6.16 -6.20 -13.21
N GLY A 43 5.46 -7.28 -13.56
CA GLY A 43 5.84 -8.66 -13.23
C GLY A 43 5.55 -9.06 -11.77
N ILE A 44 4.77 -8.27 -11.04
CA ILE A 44 4.47 -8.48 -9.62
C ILE A 44 3.06 -9.06 -9.49
N VAL A 45 2.97 -10.37 -9.24
CA VAL A 45 1.69 -11.06 -9.05
C VAL A 45 1.20 -10.87 -7.62
N VAL A 46 0.28 -9.92 -7.41
CA VAL A 46 -0.36 -9.64 -6.12
C VAL A 46 -1.87 -9.63 -6.31
N SER A 47 -2.60 -10.43 -5.52
CA SER A 47 -4.06 -10.46 -5.60
C SER A 47 -4.71 -9.15 -5.13
N TYR A 48 -5.80 -8.71 -5.76
CA TYR A 48 -6.61 -7.56 -5.31
C TYR A 48 -6.99 -7.66 -3.82
N GLU A 49 -7.23 -8.87 -3.30
CA GLU A 49 -7.57 -9.08 -1.90
C GLU A 49 -6.42 -8.71 -0.97
N THR A 50 -5.19 -8.97 -1.40
CA THR A 50 -3.97 -8.62 -0.66
C THR A 50 -3.80 -7.11 -0.62
N ILE A 51 -4.03 -6.43 -1.75
CA ILE A 51 -4.01 -4.97 -1.83
C ILE A 51 -5.07 -4.36 -0.91
N ARG A 52 -6.29 -4.92 -0.91
CA ARG A 52 -7.38 -4.48 -0.03
C ARG A 52 -7.05 -4.67 1.46
N ARG A 53 -6.43 -5.80 1.82
CA ARG A 53 -5.97 -6.07 3.20
C ARG A 53 -4.87 -5.09 3.62
N TRP A 54 -3.92 -4.80 2.74
CA TRP A 54 -2.89 -3.79 2.98
C TRP A 54 -3.48 -2.40 3.14
N GLY A 55 -4.42 -2.01 2.28
CA GLY A 55 -5.19 -0.77 2.41
C GLY A 55 -5.77 -0.64 3.82
N ARG A 56 -6.59 -1.59 4.27
CA ARG A 56 -7.19 -1.57 5.61
C ARG A 56 -6.16 -1.55 6.75
N LYS A 57 -5.08 -2.30 6.63
CA LYS A 57 -4.07 -2.44 7.70
C LYS A 57 -3.18 -1.21 7.83
N PHE A 58 -2.83 -0.58 6.71
CA PHE A 58 -1.96 0.58 6.68
C PHE A 58 -2.72 1.90 6.67
N ASP A 59 -4.04 1.89 6.51
CA ASP A 59 -4.94 3.06 6.43
C ASP A 59 -4.56 4.19 7.39
N LEU A 60 -4.55 3.91 8.69
CA LEU A 60 -4.28 4.93 9.71
C LEU A 60 -2.82 5.43 9.71
N ALA A 61 -1.85 4.57 9.41
CA ALA A 61 -0.44 4.94 9.39
C ALA A 61 -0.08 5.72 8.12
N TYR A 62 -0.57 5.25 6.97
CA TYR A 62 -0.35 5.86 5.66
C TYR A 62 -1.11 7.17 5.51
N ALA A 63 -2.38 7.25 5.95
CA ALA A 63 -3.15 8.50 5.92
C ALA A 63 -2.50 9.58 6.80
N LYS A 64 -1.99 9.23 7.99
CA LYS A 64 -1.23 10.17 8.85
C LYS A 64 0.06 10.62 8.19
N GLN A 65 0.78 9.73 7.50
CA GLN A 65 2.03 10.05 6.81
C GLN A 65 1.81 10.90 5.55
N LEU A 66 0.74 10.63 4.79
CA LEU A 66 0.32 11.42 3.63
C LEU A 66 -0.15 12.82 4.05
N ARG A 67 -0.92 12.96 5.15
CA ARG A 67 -1.32 14.28 5.69
C ARG A 67 -0.12 15.13 6.13
N ARG A 68 0.94 14.51 6.64
CA ARG A 68 2.20 15.18 7.01
C ARG A 68 3.07 15.58 5.82
N LYS A 69 2.86 14.98 4.65
CA LYS A 69 3.61 15.27 3.41
C LYS A 69 2.86 16.19 2.45
N LYS A 70 1.74 16.79 2.88
CA LYS A 70 1.13 17.89 2.12
C LYS A 70 2.08 19.10 2.22
N PRO A 71 2.43 19.75 1.09
CA PRO A 71 3.18 21.00 1.12
C PRO A 71 2.41 22.08 1.88
#